data_AF-A0A9X5C6G4-F1
#
_entry.id   AF-A0A9X5C6G4-F1
#
_cell.length_a   1.000
_cell.length_b   1.000
_cell.length_c   1.000
_cell.angle_alpha   90.00
_cell.angle_beta   90.00
_cell.angle_gamma   90.00
#
_symmetry.space_group_name_H-M   'P 1'
#
loop_
_entity.id
_entity.type
_entity.pdbx_description
1 polymer ?
#
loop_
_entity_poly.entity_id
_entity_poly.type
_entity_poly.pdbx_seq_one_letter_code
_entity_poly.pdbx_strand_id
1 'polypeptide(L)'
;MIRVYNGDAYGVQEEEYDRNQSLQFFLNGHKNEYILIYRGDRLLKVLSYYDVLYRREVPEKVLYLNRDLFQEARELFFSYEKADDRWNRAVAVCSGPDDAGCPGDVECILYYQQNLTSFIYQASEFEDYTFDEGLDLELLSRADTYIFEEFEEYTAFICDVLERKFPEKKKIFLDENADVFSCFHFHYCIGSRDTLFQNMDDVLHDSPDGKSHQMMDGQGKGPGQNAVYITSEREKDFFGRRFQKNIYSSLDIMTALFWQKKETGFGDLHPDKKFLLIRFPVYSSGLGDVIRFCMTKAAAVEFRKLDYIPVIDLSVPDGGNSFSGGREENIWEDFFEPLNEYRPEEVLQSRHVLLCSDKMDAFNPYMMEQYHNSGHMRTIYKKYLRLNEEMKAYIDPIRKRFFGNSEEHVLGVVARGTDYRYGGFDVPKPMEDTAYIELVQEKMEEWGCTSLLLATEDADIFEKFRQAGFGDRLKYLDQERFQYTDVNKKGLLVAKMKKADNDYHDEMPYLAVLYLLAECSALISNCRCGAFEVADFVNGGRYEHRYCCGEGEVE
;
A
#
# COMPACT_ATOMS: atom_id res chain seq x y z
N MET A 1 2.46 0.66 16.13
CA MET A 1 1.48 1.67 16.59
C MET A 1 0.80 1.23 17.89
N ILE A 2 0.57 2.15 18.81
CA ILE A 2 -0.15 1.90 20.06
C ILE A 2 -1.61 2.37 19.95
N ARG A 3 -2.55 1.46 20.26
CA ARG A 3 -4.00 1.72 20.22
C ARG A 3 -4.62 1.70 21.60
N VAL A 4 -5.75 2.38 21.70
CA VAL A 4 -6.62 2.38 22.87
C VAL A 4 -7.65 1.26 22.72
N TYR A 5 -7.86 0.47 23.77
CA TYR A 5 -8.80 -0.63 23.79
C TYR A 5 -10.19 -0.17 24.24
N ASN A 6 -11.22 -0.45 23.42
CA ASN A 6 -12.61 0.01 23.62
C ASN A 6 -13.58 -1.12 24.00
N GLY A 7 -13.06 -2.20 24.59
CA GLY A 7 -13.87 -3.35 25.00
C GLY A 7 -13.82 -3.62 26.48
N ASP A 8 -14.50 -4.69 26.89
CA ASP A 8 -14.52 -5.13 28.28
C ASP A 8 -13.22 -5.86 28.65
N ALA A 9 -12.79 -5.68 29.89
CA ALA A 9 -11.62 -6.35 30.41
C ALA A 9 -11.92 -6.99 31.77
N TYR A 10 -11.34 -8.17 32.02
CA TYR A 10 -11.72 -9.03 33.12
C TYR A 10 -10.70 -8.99 34.26
N GLY A 11 -11.13 -8.59 35.46
CA GLY A 11 -10.27 -8.55 36.65
C GLY A 11 -10.16 -9.89 37.36
N VAL A 12 -8.93 -10.28 37.73
CA VAL A 12 -8.63 -11.52 38.47
C VAL A 12 -7.61 -11.22 39.57
N GLN A 13 -7.83 -11.77 40.78
CA GLN A 13 -6.83 -11.71 41.84
C GLN A 13 -5.67 -12.66 41.53
N GLU A 14 -4.44 -12.23 41.79
CA GLU A 14 -3.21 -12.98 41.48
C GLU A 14 -3.21 -14.39 42.11
N GLU A 15 -3.77 -14.52 43.32
CA GLU A 15 -3.90 -15.79 44.03
C GLU A 15 -4.95 -16.74 43.40
N GLU A 16 -5.90 -16.20 42.64
CA GLU A 16 -6.94 -16.94 41.92
C GLU A 16 -6.59 -17.18 40.45
N TYR A 17 -5.51 -16.59 39.96
CA TYR A 17 -5.11 -16.71 38.56
C TYR A 17 -4.69 -18.14 38.21
N ASP A 18 -5.50 -18.79 37.36
CA ASP A 18 -5.15 -20.04 36.69
C ASP A 18 -5.01 -19.85 35.18
N ARG A 19 -3.87 -20.29 34.64
CA ARG A 19 -3.57 -20.17 33.21
C ARG A 19 -4.54 -20.96 32.34
N ASN A 20 -4.95 -22.16 32.76
CA ASN A 20 -5.82 -22.99 31.93
C ASN A 20 -7.22 -22.40 31.86
N GLN A 21 -7.75 -21.88 32.97
CA GLN A 21 -9.01 -21.14 32.99
C GLN A 21 -8.95 -19.89 32.12
N SER A 22 -7.87 -19.11 32.23
CA SER A 22 -7.66 -17.91 31.39
C SER A 22 -7.58 -18.27 29.90
N LEU A 23 -6.90 -19.37 29.55
CA LEU A 23 -6.85 -19.84 28.16
C LEU A 23 -8.23 -20.29 27.66
N GLN A 24 -9.03 -20.97 28.50
CA GLN A 24 -10.40 -21.34 28.14
C GLN A 24 -11.30 -20.11 27.96
N PHE A 25 -11.17 -19.10 28.82
CA PHE A 25 -11.85 -17.81 28.66
C PHE A 25 -11.58 -17.23 27.26
N PHE A 26 -10.32 -17.09 26.87
CA PHE A 26 -9.99 -16.59 25.54
C PHE A 26 -10.49 -17.47 24.39
N LEU A 27 -10.41 -18.81 24.54
CA LEU A 27 -10.88 -19.75 23.52
C LEU A 27 -12.42 -19.75 23.37
N ASN A 28 -13.16 -19.27 24.37
CA ASN A 28 -14.62 -19.17 24.37
C ASN A 28 -15.16 -17.88 23.73
N GLY A 29 -14.37 -17.22 22.88
CA GLY A 29 -14.80 -16.05 22.09
C GLY A 29 -14.20 -14.72 22.54
N HIS A 30 -13.50 -14.69 23.67
CA HIS A 30 -12.92 -13.48 24.25
C HIS A 30 -11.51 -13.15 23.76
N LYS A 31 -11.10 -13.64 22.58
CA LYS A 31 -9.70 -13.54 22.08
C LYS A 31 -9.14 -12.13 21.99
N ASN A 32 -10.01 -11.13 21.87
CA ASN A 32 -9.65 -9.72 21.73
C ASN A 32 -9.83 -8.94 23.04
N GLU A 33 -10.18 -9.62 24.15
CA GLU A 33 -10.30 -9.02 25.48
C GLU A 33 -8.98 -9.12 26.25
N TYR A 34 -8.92 -8.46 27.40
CA TYR A 34 -7.75 -8.44 28.27
C TYR A 34 -8.10 -8.86 29.70
N ILE A 35 -7.14 -9.50 30.37
CA ILE A 35 -7.25 -9.88 31.78
C ILE A 35 -6.38 -8.94 32.62
N LEU A 36 -6.97 -8.29 33.63
CA LEU A 36 -6.25 -7.46 34.60
C LEU A 36 -5.94 -8.29 35.85
N ILE A 37 -4.67 -8.34 36.23
CA ILE A 37 -4.22 -9.09 37.40
C ILE A 37 -4.03 -8.14 38.59
N TYR A 38 -4.74 -8.40 39.68
CA TYR A 38 -4.72 -7.60 40.90
C TYR A 38 -4.05 -8.33 42.06
N ARG A 39 -3.44 -7.59 42.98
CA ARG A 39 -3.03 -8.08 44.29
C ARG A 39 -3.66 -7.19 45.35
N GLY A 40 -4.78 -7.65 45.91
CA GLY A 40 -5.69 -6.78 46.67
C GLY A 40 -6.29 -5.75 45.72
N ASP A 41 -6.17 -4.46 46.07
CA ASP A 41 -6.68 -3.34 45.26
C ASP A 41 -5.64 -2.84 44.23
N ARG A 42 -4.41 -3.36 44.28
CA ARG A 42 -3.33 -2.91 43.40
C ARG A 42 -3.36 -3.69 42.09
N LEU A 43 -3.59 -2.98 40.98
CA LEU A 43 -3.36 -3.53 39.64
C LEU A 43 -1.86 -3.80 39.43
N LEU A 44 -1.54 -5.00 38.96
CA LEU A 44 -0.17 -5.43 38.69
C LEU A 44 0.18 -5.35 37.21
N LYS A 45 -0.67 -5.90 36.33
CA LYS A 45 -0.40 -6.07 34.90
C LYS A 45 -1.66 -6.45 34.12
N VAL A 46 -1.56 -6.38 32.81
CA VAL A 46 -2.57 -6.80 31.83
C VAL A 46 -2.05 -7.99 31.03
N LEU A 47 -2.90 -8.98 30.79
CA LEU A 47 -2.58 -10.16 29.98
C LEU A 47 -3.47 -10.22 28.74
N SER A 48 -2.85 -10.41 27.58
CA SER A 48 -3.54 -10.73 26.32
C SER A 48 -3.71 -12.24 26.13
N TYR A 49 -4.53 -12.61 25.13
CA TYR A 49 -4.62 -14.00 24.66
C TYR A 49 -3.26 -14.60 24.34
N TYR A 50 -2.40 -13.85 23.63
CA TYR A 50 -1.10 -14.33 23.18
C TYR A 50 -0.09 -14.49 24.32
N ASP A 51 -0.19 -13.66 25.36
CA ASP A 51 0.63 -13.81 26.56
C ASP A 51 0.34 -15.15 27.25
N VAL A 52 -0.95 -15.48 27.40
CA VAL A 52 -1.39 -16.75 28.01
C VAL A 52 -1.08 -17.94 27.11
N LEU A 53 -1.36 -17.83 25.81
CA LEU A 53 -1.16 -18.90 24.82
C LEU A 53 0.33 -19.28 24.74
N TYR A 54 1.20 -18.31 24.48
CA TYR A 54 2.63 -18.52 24.27
C TYR A 54 3.46 -18.49 25.56
N ARG A 55 2.82 -18.25 26.71
CA ARG A 55 3.50 -18.14 28.02
C ARG A 55 4.56 -17.04 28.02
N ARG A 56 4.21 -15.89 27.45
CA ARG A 56 5.10 -14.72 27.46
C ARG A 56 5.27 -14.24 28.90
N GLU A 57 6.49 -13.87 29.25
CA GLU A 57 6.73 -13.19 30.52
C GLU A 57 6.16 -11.77 30.43
N VAL A 58 5.30 -11.41 31.38
CA VAL A 58 4.66 -10.09 31.47
C VAL A 58 5.05 -9.47 32.81
N PRO A 59 5.83 -8.37 32.81
CA PRO A 59 6.27 -7.70 34.03
C PRO A 59 5.09 -7.04 34.75
N GLU A 60 5.21 -6.85 36.07
CA GLU A 60 4.28 -6.00 36.83
C GLU A 60 4.51 -4.53 36.43
N LYS A 61 3.72 -4.04 35.49
CA LYS A 61 3.86 -2.70 34.92
C LYS A 61 2.50 -2.13 34.55
N VAL A 62 2.32 -0.89 34.95
CA VAL A 62 1.25 0.03 34.52
C VAL A 62 1.90 1.34 34.09
N LEU A 63 1.17 2.12 33.31
CA LEU A 63 1.53 3.49 32.94
C LEU A 63 0.56 4.47 33.58
N TYR A 64 0.91 5.76 33.55
CA TYR A 64 0.09 6.81 34.14
C TYR A 64 -0.32 7.81 33.08
N LEU A 65 -1.54 8.34 33.21
CA LEU A 65 -2.03 9.36 32.30
C LEU A 65 -1.18 10.63 32.44
N ASN A 66 -0.39 10.93 31.42
CA ASN A 66 0.48 12.11 31.36
C ASN A 66 0.73 12.52 29.90
N ARG A 67 1.49 13.60 29.68
CA ARG A 67 1.79 14.14 28.34
C ARG A 67 2.70 13.25 27.50
N ASP A 68 3.49 12.41 28.14
CA ASP A 68 4.50 11.55 27.52
C ASP A 68 4.00 10.09 27.43
N LEU A 69 2.72 9.83 27.73
CA LEU A 69 2.15 8.48 27.85
C LEU A 69 2.44 7.59 26.63
N PHE A 70 2.23 8.09 25.42
CA PHE A 70 2.50 7.30 24.21
C PHE A 70 3.99 7.08 23.97
N GLN A 71 4.85 8.01 24.39
CA GLN A 71 6.30 7.80 24.35
C GLN A 71 6.70 6.72 25.35
N GLU A 72 6.22 6.79 26.60
CA GLU A 72 6.48 5.77 27.63
C GLU A 72 5.97 4.39 27.22
N ALA A 73 4.78 4.33 26.64
CA ALA A 73 4.21 3.10 26.09
C ALA A 73 5.06 2.56 24.93
N ARG A 74 5.58 3.42 24.06
CA ARG A 74 6.48 3.02 22.97
C ARG A 74 7.77 2.44 23.52
N GLU A 75 8.43 3.15 24.44
CA GLU A 75 9.64 2.65 25.11
C GLU A 75 9.42 1.27 25.74
N LEU A 76 8.26 1.06 26.38
CA LEU A 76 7.88 -0.24 26.94
C LEU A 76 7.72 -1.31 25.85
N PHE A 77 6.93 -1.07 24.81
CA PHE A 77 6.67 -2.08 23.77
C PHE A 77 7.92 -2.38 22.93
N PHE A 78 8.77 -1.40 22.68
CA PHE A 78 10.03 -1.60 21.93
C PHE A 78 11.15 -2.18 22.78
N SER A 79 11.01 -2.22 24.11
CA SER A 79 11.89 -2.99 25.00
C SER A 79 11.85 -4.50 24.72
N TYR A 80 10.77 -5.00 24.09
CA TYR A 80 10.68 -6.37 23.61
C TYR A 80 11.33 -6.46 22.23
N GLU A 81 12.53 -7.05 22.12
CA GLU A 81 13.31 -7.05 20.88
C GLU A 81 12.58 -7.68 19.67
N LYS A 82 11.83 -8.76 19.90
CA LYS A 82 11.15 -9.48 18.82
C LYS A 82 9.77 -8.91 18.55
N ALA A 83 9.47 -8.60 17.29
CA ALA A 83 8.17 -8.09 16.85
C ALA A 83 6.99 -8.97 17.30
N ASP A 84 7.15 -10.30 17.27
CA ASP A 84 6.14 -11.25 17.74
C ASP A 84 5.84 -11.05 19.23
N ASP A 85 6.83 -10.74 20.06
CA ASP A 85 6.65 -10.53 21.50
C ASP A 85 5.93 -9.21 21.81
N ARG A 86 5.93 -8.26 20.87
CA ARG A 86 5.18 -6.99 20.93
C ARG A 86 3.72 -7.18 20.55
N TRP A 87 3.43 -8.03 19.56
CA TRP A 87 2.10 -8.17 18.96
C TRP A 87 1.00 -8.44 20.00
N ASN A 88 -0.02 -7.57 20.02
CA ASN A 88 -1.16 -7.60 20.95
C ASN A 88 -0.79 -7.59 22.44
N ARG A 89 0.46 -7.25 22.78
CA ARG A 89 0.81 -6.99 24.17
C ARG A 89 0.12 -5.71 24.60
N ALA A 90 -0.32 -5.67 25.86
CA ALA A 90 -1.05 -4.56 26.41
C ALA A 90 -0.49 -4.09 27.76
N VAL A 91 -0.83 -2.85 28.11
CA VAL A 91 -0.50 -2.22 29.39
C VAL A 91 -1.67 -1.34 29.82
N ALA A 92 -2.01 -1.38 31.11
CA ALA A 92 -3.04 -0.50 31.66
C ALA A 92 -2.46 0.90 31.90
N VAL A 93 -3.30 1.91 31.69
CA VAL A 93 -3.04 3.30 32.04
C VAL A 93 -3.94 3.66 33.20
N CYS A 94 -3.35 4.19 34.26
CA CYS A 94 -4.07 4.56 35.47
C CYS A 94 -4.00 6.08 35.73
N SER A 95 -4.92 6.60 36.52
CA SER A 95 -5.02 8.05 36.83
C SER A 95 -3.79 8.63 37.52
N GLY A 96 -3.05 7.81 38.29
CA GLY A 96 -1.85 8.25 38.98
C GLY A 96 -1.68 7.53 40.32
N PRO A 97 -0.44 7.39 40.80
CA PRO A 97 -0.21 6.74 42.08
C PRO A 97 -0.84 7.56 43.21
N ASP A 98 -1.62 6.93 44.08
CA ASP A 98 -2.07 7.55 45.33
C ASP A 98 -0.90 7.68 46.33
N ASP A 99 -1.15 8.31 47.49
CA ASP A 99 -0.15 8.49 48.55
C ASP A 99 0.44 7.17 49.08
N ALA A 100 -0.22 6.03 48.83
CA ALA A 100 0.23 4.69 49.20
C ALA A 100 0.98 3.96 48.07
N GLY A 101 1.11 4.58 46.89
CA GLY A 101 1.74 4.01 45.71
C GLY A 101 0.87 3.00 44.95
N CYS A 102 -0.45 3.00 45.18
CA CYS A 102 -1.41 2.25 44.39
C CYS A 102 -1.69 2.99 43.08
N PRO A 103 -1.79 2.30 41.92
CA PRO A 103 -1.88 2.95 40.61
C PRO A 103 -3.05 3.92 40.37
N GLY A 104 -4.09 3.89 41.20
CA GLY A 104 -5.35 4.58 40.96
C GLY A 104 -6.29 3.76 40.08
N ASP A 105 -7.37 4.40 39.61
CA ASP A 105 -8.34 3.79 38.72
C ASP A 105 -7.74 3.54 37.33
N VAL A 106 -8.20 2.50 36.65
CA VAL A 106 -7.81 2.19 35.27
C VAL A 106 -8.59 3.09 34.33
N GLU A 107 -7.88 3.99 33.65
CA GLU A 107 -8.45 4.93 32.69
C GLU A 107 -8.63 4.28 31.32
N CYS A 108 -7.63 3.52 30.87
CA CYS A 108 -7.71 2.75 29.62
C CYS A 108 -6.68 1.62 29.56
N ILE A 109 -6.77 0.79 28.53
CA ILE A 109 -5.76 -0.20 28.18
C ILE A 109 -5.15 0.19 26.84
N LEU A 110 -3.83 0.30 26.79
CA LEU A 110 -3.08 0.48 25.55
C LEU A 110 -2.56 -0.86 25.07
N TYR A 111 -2.60 -1.10 23.76
CA TYR A 111 -2.04 -2.32 23.16
C TYR A 111 -1.27 -2.02 21.88
N TYR A 112 -0.27 -2.87 21.60
CA TYR A 112 0.57 -2.72 20.43
C TYR A 112 -0.01 -3.46 19.21
N GLN A 113 -0.20 -2.70 18.13
CA GLN A 113 -0.55 -3.21 16.82
C GLN A 113 0.57 -2.89 15.82
N GLN A 114 1.07 -3.93 15.14
CA GLN A 114 2.08 -3.80 14.09
C GLN A 114 1.55 -3.02 12.88
N ASN A 115 2.43 -2.26 12.24
CA ASN A 115 2.16 -1.64 10.94
C ASN A 115 2.39 -2.66 9.82
N LEU A 116 1.32 -3.09 9.14
CA LEU A 116 1.37 -4.11 8.08
C LEU A 116 0.93 -3.53 6.74
N THR A 117 1.63 -3.82 5.64
CA THR A 117 1.18 -3.50 4.26
C THR A 117 0.15 -4.49 3.72
N SER A 118 0.16 -5.71 4.25
CA SER A 118 -0.77 -6.83 4.04
C SER A 118 -0.52 -7.89 5.13
N PHE A 119 -1.28 -8.99 5.18
CA PHE A 119 -1.21 -10.02 6.24
C PHE A 119 0.18 -10.62 6.54
N ILE A 120 1.22 -10.35 5.73
CA ILE A 120 2.53 -11.00 5.85
C ILE A 120 3.74 -10.05 5.77
N TYR A 121 3.58 -8.75 5.54
CA TYR A 121 4.72 -7.84 5.36
C TYR A 121 4.67 -6.66 6.34
N GLN A 122 5.69 -6.60 7.20
CA GLN A 122 5.92 -5.49 8.13
C GLN A 122 6.34 -4.23 7.36
N ALA A 123 5.75 -3.10 7.75
CA ALA A 123 6.21 -1.75 7.41
C ALA A 123 7.07 -1.20 8.57
N SER A 124 7.72 -0.05 8.39
CA SER A 124 8.40 0.63 9.51
C SER A 124 7.41 0.91 10.65
N GLU A 125 7.90 0.73 11.88
CA GLU A 125 7.10 0.81 13.09
C GLU A 125 7.17 2.19 13.77
N PHE A 126 7.87 3.16 13.16
CA PHE A 126 8.15 4.48 13.75
C PHE A 126 8.66 4.34 15.19
N GLU A 127 9.77 3.61 15.37
CA GLU A 127 10.28 3.26 16.72
C GLU A 127 10.72 4.50 17.52
N ASP A 128 11.29 5.50 16.84
CA ASP A 128 11.69 6.77 17.41
C ASP A 128 11.27 7.91 16.47
N TYR A 129 10.39 8.77 16.97
CA TYR A 129 9.96 9.98 16.29
C TYR A 129 9.48 11.00 17.30
N THR A 130 9.73 12.27 16.96
CA THR A 130 9.30 13.43 17.73
C THR A 130 8.94 14.56 16.76
N PHE A 131 8.34 15.62 17.29
CA PHE A 131 8.08 16.81 16.51
C PHE A 131 9.42 17.45 16.09
N ASP A 132 9.54 17.79 14.81
CA ASP A 132 10.72 18.42 14.24
C ASP A 132 10.28 19.54 13.26
N GLU A 133 11.03 20.63 13.22
CA GLU A 133 10.76 21.79 12.34
C GLU A 133 10.85 21.46 10.84
N GLY A 134 11.59 20.41 10.47
CA GLY A 134 11.77 19.91 9.12
C GLY A 134 10.80 18.81 8.70
N LEU A 135 9.68 18.61 9.41
CA LEU A 135 8.60 17.73 8.94
C LEU A 135 7.97 18.26 7.65
N ASP A 136 7.54 17.38 6.74
CA ASP A 136 6.82 17.77 5.53
C ASP A 136 5.34 18.01 5.85
N LEU A 137 5.01 19.27 6.14
CA LEU A 137 3.68 19.70 6.56
C LEU A 137 2.69 19.91 5.39
N GLU A 138 3.09 19.65 4.14
CA GLU A 138 2.28 20.02 2.97
C GLU A 138 0.91 19.35 3.00
N LEU A 139 0.83 18.04 3.25
CA LEU A 139 -0.44 17.33 3.34
C LEU A 139 -1.37 17.90 4.44
N LEU A 140 -0.82 18.20 5.61
CA LEU A 140 -1.57 18.82 6.73
C LEU A 140 -1.91 20.30 6.48
N SER A 141 -1.31 20.94 5.48
CA SER A 141 -1.67 22.30 5.11
C SER A 141 -2.95 22.35 4.27
N ARG A 142 -3.30 21.25 3.57
CA ARG A 142 -4.31 21.24 2.51
C ARG A 142 -5.74 21.48 3.00
N ALA A 143 -6.10 21.01 4.19
CA ALA A 143 -7.48 21.02 4.70
C ALA A 143 -7.65 21.97 5.89
N ASP A 144 -8.89 22.44 6.08
CA ASP A 144 -9.28 23.32 7.19
C ASP A 144 -9.80 22.53 8.39
N THR A 145 -10.32 21.33 8.13
CA THR A 145 -10.93 20.45 9.12
C THR A 145 -10.35 19.05 9.03
N TYR A 146 -10.01 18.45 10.18
CA TYR A 146 -9.51 17.09 10.31
C TYR A 146 -10.48 16.30 11.21
N ILE A 147 -11.01 15.22 10.67
CA ILE A 147 -11.96 14.33 11.34
C ILE A 147 -11.21 13.03 11.66
N PHE A 148 -11.08 12.69 12.93
CA PHE A 148 -10.37 11.50 13.40
C PHE A 148 -11.39 10.45 13.85
N GLU A 149 -11.31 9.26 13.27
CA GLU A 149 -12.21 8.15 13.58
C GLU A 149 -11.92 7.53 14.95
N GLU A 150 -10.65 7.40 15.32
CA GLU A 150 -10.20 6.85 16.60
C GLU A 150 -9.09 7.68 17.21
N PHE A 151 -9.04 7.70 18.55
CA PHE A 151 -7.91 8.24 19.28
C PHE A 151 -6.84 7.16 19.49
N GLU A 152 -5.66 7.36 18.90
CA GLU A 152 -4.50 6.47 19.03
C GLU A 152 -3.19 7.27 18.96
N GLU A 153 -2.07 6.58 19.11
CA GLU A 153 -0.74 7.19 19.18
C GLU A 153 -0.42 8.18 18.04
N TYR A 154 -0.63 7.78 16.79
CA TYR A 154 -0.32 8.62 15.64
C TYR A 154 -1.31 9.79 15.54
N THR A 155 -2.59 9.57 15.81
CA THR A 155 -3.58 10.65 15.93
C THR A 155 -3.15 11.68 16.99
N ALA A 156 -2.70 11.26 18.18
CA ALA A 156 -2.21 12.17 19.20
C ALA A 156 -1.03 13.03 18.70
N PHE A 157 -0.07 12.39 18.00
CA PHE A 157 1.06 13.10 17.39
C PHE A 157 0.62 14.07 16.28
N ILE A 158 -0.27 13.64 15.39
CA ILE A 158 -0.82 14.49 14.31
C ILE A 158 -1.54 15.71 14.90
N CYS A 159 -2.29 15.52 15.99
CA CYS A 159 -2.93 16.63 16.70
C CYS A 159 -1.92 17.60 17.31
N ASP A 160 -0.83 17.12 17.91
CA ASP A 160 0.26 17.97 18.42
C ASP A 160 0.92 18.78 17.28
N VAL A 161 1.18 18.15 16.13
CA VAL A 161 1.71 18.84 14.93
C VAL A 161 0.73 19.92 14.46
N LEU A 162 -0.56 19.58 14.32
CA LEU A 162 -1.59 20.54 13.90
C LEU A 162 -1.73 21.68 14.92
N GLU A 163 -1.71 21.42 16.22
CA GLU A 163 -1.81 22.45 17.25
C GLU A 163 -0.63 23.43 17.20
N ARG A 164 0.60 22.92 16.96
CA ARG A 164 1.81 23.74 16.90
C ARG A 164 1.92 24.55 15.61
N LYS A 165 1.56 23.95 14.47
CA LYS A 165 1.82 24.52 13.14
C LYS A 165 0.59 25.16 12.48
N PHE A 166 -0.59 24.72 12.87
CA PHE A 166 -1.86 25.12 12.29
C PHE A 166 -2.98 25.18 13.35
N PRO A 167 -2.80 25.99 14.42
CA PRO A 167 -3.75 26.06 15.54
C PRO A 167 -5.17 26.46 15.10
N GLU A 168 -5.30 27.12 13.96
CA GLU A 168 -6.59 27.50 13.36
C GLU A 168 -7.38 26.32 12.76
N LYS A 169 -6.71 25.21 12.45
CA LYS A 169 -7.35 24.04 11.81
C LYS A 169 -8.24 23.31 12.81
N LYS A 170 -9.47 23.03 12.40
CA LYS A 170 -10.48 22.37 13.23
C LYS A 170 -10.16 20.88 13.36
N LYS A 171 -10.23 20.35 14.58
CA LYS A 171 -10.05 18.93 14.89
C LYS A 171 -11.37 18.37 15.42
N ILE A 172 -11.89 17.32 14.82
CA ILE A 172 -13.13 16.67 15.20
C ILE A 172 -12.83 15.20 15.51
N PHE A 173 -13.22 14.73 16.69
CA PHE A 173 -13.08 13.31 17.07
C PHE A 173 -14.43 12.62 17.03
N LEU A 174 -14.48 11.42 16.46
CA LEU A 174 -15.64 10.52 16.51
C LEU A 174 -15.57 9.53 17.66
N ASP A 175 -14.39 9.40 18.25
CA ASP A 175 -14.09 8.53 19.38
C ASP A 175 -14.14 9.34 20.68
N GLU A 176 -14.98 8.90 21.61
CA GLU A 176 -15.16 9.52 22.92
C GLU A 176 -13.91 9.37 23.81
N ASN A 177 -13.02 8.42 23.53
CA ASN A 177 -11.75 8.29 24.25
C ASN A 177 -10.90 9.55 24.20
N ALA A 178 -11.08 10.42 23.20
CA ALA A 178 -10.37 11.69 23.13
C ALA A 178 -10.47 12.49 24.45
N ASP A 179 -11.59 12.37 25.18
CA ASP A 179 -11.81 13.04 26.46
C ASP A 179 -10.93 12.49 27.59
N VAL A 180 -10.63 11.18 27.59
CA VAL A 180 -9.67 10.54 28.53
C VAL A 180 -8.29 11.18 28.39
N PHE A 181 -7.93 11.59 27.19
CA PHE A 181 -6.61 12.10 26.84
C PHE A 181 -6.55 13.64 26.80
N SER A 182 -7.40 14.32 27.57
CA SER A 182 -7.37 15.79 27.74
C SER A 182 -6.01 16.33 28.23
N CYS A 183 -5.15 15.48 28.80
CA CYS A 183 -3.79 15.79 29.21
C CYS A 183 -2.84 16.24 28.07
N PHE A 184 -3.18 16.00 26.80
CA PHE A 184 -2.37 16.45 25.65
C PHE A 184 -2.64 17.91 25.23
N HIS A 185 -3.69 18.55 25.75
CA HIS A 185 -4.00 19.99 25.59
C HIS A 185 -4.07 20.55 24.15
N PHE A 186 -4.52 19.76 23.18
CA PHE A 186 -4.90 20.30 21.86
C PHE A 186 -6.39 20.66 21.81
N HIS A 187 -6.76 21.60 20.94
CA HIS A 187 -8.16 22.02 20.78
C HIS A 187 -8.90 21.08 19.82
N TYR A 188 -10.01 20.49 20.28
CA TYR A 188 -10.88 19.64 19.46
C TYR A 188 -12.36 19.78 19.86
N CYS A 189 -13.24 19.18 19.06
CA CYS A 189 -14.62 18.93 19.45
C CYS A 189 -15.00 17.48 19.16
N ILE A 190 -15.87 16.90 20.00
CA ILE A 190 -16.51 15.62 19.71
C ILE A 190 -17.59 15.82 18.65
N GLY A 191 -17.61 14.97 17.63
CA GLY A 191 -18.64 14.89 16.60
C GLY A 191 -19.32 13.53 16.60
N SER A 192 -20.45 13.41 15.90
CA SER A 192 -21.08 12.11 15.63
C SER A 192 -21.09 11.82 14.14
N ARG A 193 -21.02 10.54 13.76
CA ARG A 193 -21.16 10.13 12.34
C ARG A 193 -22.46 10.69 11.76
N ASP A 194 -23.57 10.59 12.49
CA ASP A 194 -24.88 11.06 12.05
C ASP A 194 -24.93 12.56 11.72
N THR A 195 -24.20 13.41 12.46
CA THR A 195 -24.18 14.87 12.23
C THR A 195 -23.21 15.30 11.12
N LEU A 196 -22.20 14.47 10.83
CA LEU A 196 -21.22 14.73 9.76
C LEU A 196 -21.74 14.25 8.40
N PHE A 197 -22.41 13.10 8.36
CA PHE A 197 -23.01 12.58 7.13
C PHE A 197 -24.29 13.31 6.74
N GLN A 198 -25.10 13.83 7.68
CA GLN A 198 -26.22 14.72 7.34
C GLN A 198 -25.80 16.01 6.59
N ASN A 199 -24.58 16.52 6.82
CA ASN A 199 -24.03 17.66 6.09
C ASN A 199 -23.32 17.26 4.77
N MET A 200 -22.97 15.98 4.60
CA MET A 200 -22.41 15.44 3.36
C MET A 200 -23.50 14.89 2.41
N ASP A 201 -24.64 14.44 2.94
CA ASP A 201 -25.74 13.83 2.20
C ASP A 201 -26.54 14.86 1.38
N ASP A 202 -26.54 16.14 1.78
CA ASP A 202 -27.07 17.26 0.96
C ASP A 202 -26.22 17.51 -0.31
N VAL A 203 -25.07 16.85 -0.46
CA VAL A 203 -24.22 16.88 -1.67
C VAL A 203 -24.29 15.56 -2.45
N LEU A 204 -24.92 14.51 -1.89
CA LEU A 204 -24.92 13.15 -2.45
C LEU A 204 -26.32 12.61 -2.80
N HIS A 205 -27.40 13.32 -2.52
CA HIS A 205 -28.75 12.92 -2.91
C HIS A 205 -29.39 13.86 -3.93
N ASP A 206 -29.21 13.52 -5.21
CA ASP A 206 -30.32 13.64 -6.16
C ASP A 206 -30.31 12.50 -7.19
N SER A 207 -30.67 11.30 -6.76
CA SER A 207 -31.60 10.46 -7.53
C SER A 207 -32.08 9.22 -6.75
N PRO A 208 -33.38 8.90 -6.83
CA PRO A 208 -33.96 7.77 -6.12
C PRO A 208 -33.87 6.53 -6.99
N ASP A 209 -32.88 5.67 -6.77
CA ASP A 209 -33.04 4.23 -6.94
C ASP A 209 -31.86 3.51 -6.30
N GLY A 210 -32.16 2.77 -5.24
CA GLY A 210 -31.18 1.99 -4.48
C GLY A 210 -30.59 0.88 -5.34
N LYS A 211 -29.45 1.17 -5.98
CA LYS A 211 -28.41 0.25 -6.49
C LYS A 211 -27.35 1.09 -7.23
N SER A 212 -26.19 1.33 -6.62
CA SER A 212 -24.89 1.48 -7.31
C SER A 212 -23.79 1.93 -6.35
N HIS A 213 -22.75 1.11 -6.21
CA HIS A 213 -21.40 1.65 -5.99
C HIS A 213 -20.87 2.04 -7.37
N GLN A 214 -21.23 3.24 -7.83
CA GLN A 214 -20.58 3.85 -8.99
C GLN A 214 -19.63 4.95 -8.53
N MET A 215 -18.45 4.90 -9.11
CA MET A 215 -17.34 5.81 -8.94
C MET A 215 -17.76 7.22 -9.39
N MET A 216 -17.38 8.24 -8.63
CA MET A 216 -17.37 9.62 -9.13
C MET A 216 -15.95 10.19 -9.04
N ASP A 217 -15.36 10.40 -10.21
CA ASP A 217 -14.48 11.54 -10.45
C ASP A 217 -15.37 12.79 -10.44
N GLY A 218 -15.03 13.79 -9.62
CA GLY A 218 -15.93 14.94 -9.46
C GLY A 218 -15.32 16.11 -8.71
N GLN A 219 -14.85 17.09 -9.47
CA GLN A 219 -14.65 18.47 -9.02
C GLN A 219 -15.99 19.05 -8.53
N GLY A 220 -16.28 18.97 -7.23
CA GLY A 220 -17.41 19.64 -6.59
C GLY A 220 -16.96 20.87 -5.80
N LYS A 221 -17.24 22.08 -6.30
CA LYS A 221 -17.14 23.33 -5.54
C LYS A 221 -18.44 23.54 -4.74
N GLY A 222 -18.48 23.08 -3.49
CA GLY A 222 -19.39 23.57 -2.45
C GLY A 222 -18.70 24.65 -1.58
N PRO A 223 -19.44 25.52 -0.87
CA PRO A 223 -18.83 26.56 -0.07
C PRO A 223 -18.33 26.00 1.28
N GLY A 224 -17.00 26.02 1.50
CA GLY A 224 -16.46 26.53 2.76
C GLY A 224 -15.60 25.66 3.68
N GLN A 225 -15.54 24.32 3.56
CA GLN A 225 -14.63 23.53 4.40
C GLN A 225 -14.00 22.38 3.61
N ASN A 226 -12.70 22.48 3.31
CA ASN A 226 -11.93 21.33 2.85
C ASN A 226 -11.64 20.45 4.07
N ALA A 227 -12.29 19.28 4.16
CA ALA A 227 -12.12 18.36 5.28
C ALA A 227 -11.30 17.13 4.88
N VAL A 228 -10.50 16.62 5.80
CA VAL A 228 -9.76 15.36 5.70
C VAL A 228 -10.28 14.40 6.77
N TYR A 229 -10.63 13.19 6.36
CA TYR A 229 -11.02 12.10 7.24
C TYR A 229 -9.81 11.19 7.50
N ILE A 230 -9.52 10.93 8.76
CA ILE A 230 -8.39 10.14 9.23
C ILE A 230 -8.89 8.88 9.91
N THR A 231 -8.61 7.73 9.31
CA THR A 231 -8.94 6.41 9.84
C THR A 231 -7.77 5.81 10.61
N SER A 232 -8.05 4.84 11.48
CA SER A 232 -7.03 3.96 12.07
C SER A 232 -6.93 2.62 11.35
N GLU A 233 -7.66 2.45 10.24
CA GLU A 233 -7.64 1.23 9.44
C GLU A 233 -6.23 0.96 8.88
N ARG A 234 -5.91 -0.32 8.74
CA ARG A 234 -4.64 -0.81 8.17
C ARG A 234 -4.86 -1.72 6.96
N GLU A 235 -6.11 -2.14 6.72
CA GLU A 235 -6.51 -2.86 5.51
C GLU A 235 -6.61 -1.88 4.34
N LYS A 236 -5.45 -1.53 3.79
CA LYS A 236 -5.39 -1.00 2.44
C LYS A 236 -5.01 -2.13 1.50
N ASP A 237 -5.99 -2.62 0.76
CA ASP A 237 -5.71 -3.46 -0.37
C ASP A 237 -4.90 -2.62 -1.37
N PHE A 238 -3.60 -2.93 -1.52
CA PHE A 238 -2.71 -2.26 -2.46
C PHE A 238 -3.25 -2.26 -3.90
N PHE A 239 -4.17 -3.18 -4.19
CA PHE A 239 -4.81 -3.38 -5.47
C PHE A 239 -6.35 -3.29 -5.45
N GLY A 240 -6.99 -3.21 -4.28
CA GLY A 240 -8.44 -3.39 -4.13
C GLY A 240 -9.23 -2.14 -3.75
N ARG A 241 -8.68 -1.23 -2.93
CA ARG A 241 -9.33 0.04 -2.59
C ARG A 241 -8.78 1.16 -3.46
N ARG A 242 -9.64 1.76 -4.31
CA ARG A 242 -9.31 2.99 -5.05
C ARG A 242 -8.96 4.06 -4.01
N PHE A 243 -7.80 4.70 -4.14
CA PHE A 243 -7.45 5.87 -3.33
C PHE A 243 -8.61 6.87 -3.35
N GLN A 244 -9.06 7.26 -2.16
CA GLN A 244 -10.08 8.28 -2.00
C GLN A 244 -9.40 9.56 -1.54
N LYS A 245 -9.51 10.60 -2.36
CA LYS A 245 -8.99 11.91 -2.02
C LYS A 245 -9.59 12.36 -0.68
N ASN A 246 -8.75 12.94 0.17
CA ASN A 246 -9.10 13.42 1.52
C ASN A 246 -9.47 12.33 2.55
N ILE A 247 -9.30 11.04 2.24
CA ILE A 247 -9.45 9.96 3.20
C ILE A 247 -8.08 9.27 3.34
N TYR A 248 -7.49 9.41 4.53
CA TYR A 248 -6.17 8.90 4.85
C TYR A 248 -6.23 8.07 6.13
N SER A 249 -5.32 7.12 6.31
CA SER A 249 -5.07 6.53 7.61
C SER A 249 -4.10 7.41 8.40
N SER A 250 -4.10 7.31 9.73
CA SER A 250 -3.09 7.99 10.56
C SER A 250 -1.66 7.59 10.15
N LEU A 251 -1.45 6.33 9.74
CA LEU A 251 -0.17 5.85 9.22
C LEU A 251 0.23 6.55 7.91
N ASP A 252 -0.73 6.82 7.02
CA ASP A 252 -0.45 7.56 5.79
C ASP A 252 0.08 8.96 6.12
N ILE A 253 -0.57 9.66 7.06
CA ILE A 253 -0.16 11.00 7.48
C ILE A 253 1.24 10.94 8.10
N MET A 254 1.52 9.96 8.95
CA MET A 254 2.86 9.77 9.51
C MET A 254 3.92 9.56 8.42
N THR A 255 3.65 8.71 7.43
CA THR A 255 4.59 8.53 6.31
C THR A 255 4.78 9.80 5.49
N ALA A 256 3.72 10.59 5.27
CA ALA A 256 3.82 11.88 4.60
C ALA A 256 4.67 12.89 5.38
N LEU A 257 4.55 12.94 6.71
CA LEU A 257 5.28 13.88 7.56
C LEU A 257 6.79 13.59 7.58
N PHE A 258 7.17 12.31 7.64
CA PHE A 258 8.55 11.89 7.90
C PHE A 258 9.33 11.44 6.66
N TRP A 259 8.73 11.33 5.48
CA TRP A 259 9.42 10.70 4.35
C TRP A 259 10.76 11.37 3.97
N GLN A 260 10.84 12.72 3.95
CA GLN A 260 12.09 13.44 3.65
C GLN A 260 13.15 13.31 4.74
N LYS A 261 12.77 12.92 5.98
CA LYS A 261 13.72 12.68 7.08
C LYS A 261 14.58 11.43 6.86
N LYS A 262 14.25 10.60 5.87
CA LYS A 262 15.09 9.50 5.41
C LYS A 262 16.31 9.96 4.61
N GLU A 263 16.45 11.26 4.33
CA GLU A 263 17.66 11.78 3.69
C GLU A 263 18.90 11.48 4.54
N THR A 264 19.86 10.80 3.93
CA THR A 264 21.11 10.36 4.55
C THR A 264 22.28 10.83 3.68
N GLY A 265 23.40 11.19 4.33
CA GLY A 265 24.66 11.43 3.65
C GLY A 265 25.53 10.18 3.66
N PHE A 266 25.85 9.66 2.48
CA PHE A 266 26.73 8.49 2.32
C PHE A 266 28.17 8.88 1.94
N GLY A 267 28.40 10.15 1.60
CA GLY A 267 29.71 10.73 1.37
C GLY A 267 29.62 12.22 1.07
N ASP A 268 30.65 12.78 0.41
CA ASP A 268 30.73 14.21 0.11
C ASP A 268 30.58 14.55 -1.39
N LEU A 269 30.27 13.57 -2.25
CA LEU A 269 30.02 13.84 -3.66
C LEU A 269 28.74 14.67 -3.84
N HIS A 270 28.71 15.44 -4.92
CA HIS A 270 27.55 16.24 -5.34
C HIS A 270 26.93 17.08 -4.21
N PRO A 271 27.70 17.95 -3.53
CA PRO A 271 27.22 18.69 -2.37
C PRO A 271 26.08 19.68 -2.68
N ASP A 272 25.86 19.98 -3.95
CA ASP A 272 24.84 20.89 -4.48
C ASP A 272 23.61 20.18 -5.06
N LYS A 273 23.58 18.84 -5.05
CA LYS A 273 22.47 18.04 -5.61
C LYS A 273 21.87 17.14 -4.55
N LYS A 274 20.60 16.81 -4.75
CA LYS A 274 19.90 15.80 -3.95
C LYS A 274 19.45 14.67 -4.85
N PHE A 275 19.56 13.44 -4.36
CA PHE A 275 19.17 12.26 -5.10
C PHE A 275 18.05 11.51 -4.39
N LEU A 276 17.06 11.05 -5.15
CA LEU A 276 16.13 10.03 -4.69
C LEU A 276 16.68 8.68 -5.17
N LEU A 277 17.18 7.85 -4.27
CA LEU A 277 17.65 6.52 -4.61
C LEU A 277 16.52 5.51 -4.40
N ILE A 278 15.98 4.99 -5.50
CA ILE A 278 14.87 4.05 -5.53
C ILE A 278 15.45 2.63 -5.46
N ARG A 279 15.22 1.94 -4.35
CA ARG A 279 15.61 0.54 -4.14
C ARG A 279 14.36 -0.28 -3.86
N PHE A 280 14.18 -1.38 -4.57
CA PHE A 280 13.03 -2.24 -4.40
C PHE A 280 13.49 -3.70 -4.31
N PRO A 281 13.30 -4.38 -3.16
CA PRO A 281 13.63 -5.79 -3.06
C PRO A 281 12.71 -6.63 -3.94
N VAL A 282 13.28 -7.27 -4.97
CA VAL A 282 12.53 -7.96 -6.03
C VAL A 282 12.30 -9.44 -5.70
N TYR A 283 11.70 -9.73 -4.54
CA TYR A 283 11.53 -11.12 -4.07
C TYR A 283 10.51 -11.94 -4.87
N SER A 284 9.37 -11.33 -5.20
CA SER A 284 8.23 -12.04 -5.80
C SER A 284 7.28 -11.16 -6.59
N SER A 285 7.79 -10.03 -7.12
CA SER A 285 7.01 -9.08 -7.91
C SER A 285 7.18 -9.37 -9.39
N GLY A 286 6.10 -9.24 -10.17
CA GLY A 286 6.19 -9.25 -11.63
C GLY A 286 6.85 -7.97 -12.15
N LEU A 287 7.43 -8.03 -13.36
CA LEU A 287 8.14 -6.88 -13.95
C LEU A 287 7.24 -5.64 -14.09
N GLY A 288 5.94 -5.83 -14.33
CA GLY A 288 4.97 -4.73 -14.37
C GLY A 288 4.88 -3.97 -13.05
N ASP A 289 4.90 -4.68 -11.91
CA ASP A 289 4.92 -4.05 -10.58
C ASP A 289 6.24 -3.35 -10.29
N VAL A 290 7.37 -3.92 -10.72
CA VAL A 290 8.70 -3.29 -10.57
C VAL A 290 8.76 -1.96 -11.33
N ILE A 291 8.32 -1.94 -12.59
CA ILE A 291 8.27 -0.72 -13.41
C ILE A 291 7.39 0.33 -12.72
N ARG A 292 6.18 -0.07 -12.33
CA ARG A 292 5.19 0.80 -11.69
C ARG A 292 5.66 1.37 -10.38
N PHE A 293 6.30 0.56 -9.53
CA PHE A 293 6.92 1.00 -8.30
C PHE A 293 7.93 2.12 -8.58
N CYS A 294 8.89 1.86 -9.47
CA CYS A 294 9.95 2.83 -9.78
C CYS A 294 9.41 4.14 -10.36
N MET A 295 8.49 4.05 -11.32
CA MET A 295 7.90 5.23 -11.95
C MET A 295 7.04 6.04 -10.97
N THR A 296 6.32 5.41 -10.05
CA THR A 296 5.53 6.12 -9.03
C THR A 296 6.42 6.96 -8.12
N LYS A 297 7.62 6.48 -7.77
CA LYS A 297 8.58 7.22 -6.95
C LYS A 297 9.13 8.45 -7.68
N ALA A 298 9.50 8.27 -8.95
CA ALA A 298 9.90 9.38 -9.81
C ALA A 298 8.77 10.39 -10.01
N ALA A 299 7.52 9.92 -10.16
CA ALA A 299 6.35 10.77 -10.29
C ALA A 299 6.12 11.63 -9.04
N ALA A 300 6.26 11.07 -7.85
CA ALA A 300 5.99 11.80 -6.61
C ALA A 300 6.94 12.99 -6.42
N VAL A 301 8.23 12.84 -6.70
CA VAL A 301 9.18 13.97 -6.58
C VAL A 301 8.89 15.07 -7.59
N GLU A 302 8.48 14.73 -8.82
CA GLU A 302 8.09 15.72 -9.82
C GLU A 302 6.78 16.42 -9.49
N PHE A 303 5.77 15.65 -9.08
CA PHE A 303 4.47 16.19 -8.68
C PHE A 303 4.61 17.20 -7.54
N ARG A 304 5.46 16.86 -6.56
CA ARG A 304 5.78 17.71 -5.41
C ARG A 304 6.78 18.82 -5.74
N LYS A 305 7.34 18.85 -6.95
CA LYS A 305 8.34 19.81 -7.42
C LYS A 305 9.56 19.88 -6.51
N LEU A 306 10.01 18.71 -6.04
CA LEU A 306 11.21 18.61 -5.23
C LEU A 306 12.45 18.59 -6.11
N ASP A 307 13.59 18.99 -5.54
CA ASP A 307 14.89 19.08 -6.19
C ASP A 307 15.66 17.75 -6.25
N TYR A 308 15.00 16.63 -5.96
CA TYR A 308 15.61 15.30 -6.01
C TYR A 308 15.70 14.77 -7.44
N ILE A 309 16.90 14.30 -7.81
CA ILE A 309 17.17 13.58 -9.06
C ILE A 309 16.93 12.08 -8.81
N PRO A 310 15.97 11.43 -9.50
CA PRO A 310 15.64 10.03 -9.25
C PRO A 310 16.65 9.07 -9.89
N VAL A 311 17.18 8.12 -9.13
CA VAL A 311 18.13 7.09 -9.58
C VAL A 311 17.62 5.73 -9.11
N ILE A 312 17.63 4.73 -10.00
CA ILE A 312 17.12 3.38 -9.71
C ILE A 312 18.30 2.46 -9.44
N ASP A 313 18.26 1.80 -8.28
CA ASP A 313 19.20 0.76 -7.89
C ASP A 313 18.43 -0.48 -7.40
N LEU A 314 18.31 -1.47 -8.29
CA LEU A 314 17.70 -2.76 -7.97
C LEU A 314 18.72 -3.83 -7.59
N SER A 315 19.99 -3.46 -7.35
CA SER A 315 21.05 -4.36 -6.87
C SER A 315 20.98 -4.55 -5.35
N VAL A 316 19.81 -4.92 -4.83
CA VAL A 316 19.60 -5.08 -3.37
C VAL A 316 20.18 -6.43 -2.89
N PRO A 317 21.23 -6.44 -2.03
CA PRO A 317 21.80 -7.65 -1.43
C PRO A 317 20.75 -8.46 -0.66
N ASP A 318 20.87 -9.79 -0.69
CA ASP A 318 19.93 -10.72 -0.02
C ASP A 318 18.44 -10.47 -0.38
N GLY A 319 18.21 -9.76 -1.50
CA GLY A 319 16.92 -9.32 -1.99
C GLY A 319 16.13 -10.38 -2.75
N GLY A 320 16.68 -11.59 -2.90
CA GLY A 320 16.03 -12.73 -3.57
C GLY A 320 15.53 -12.40 -4.98
N ASN A 321 16.32 -11.61 -5.73
CA ASN A 321 15.93 -11.08 -7.04
C ASN A 321 15.63 -12.21 -8.04
N SER A 322 14.36 -12.38 -8.41
CA SER A 322 13.92 -13.45 -9.33
C SER A 322 14.37 -13.26 -10.78
N PHE A 323 14.84 -12.06 -11.14
CA PHE A 323 15.25 -11.69 -12.50
C PHE A 323 16.72 -12.02 -12.78
N SER A 324 17.55 -12.00 -11.74
CA SER A 324 18.99 -12.24 -11.82
C SER A 324 19.44 -13.57 -11.18
N GLY A 325 18.49 -14.43 -10.80
CA GLY A 325 18.80 -15.61 -9.98
C GLY A 325 19.41 -15.26 -8.61
N GLY A 326 19.10 -14.07 -8.08
CA GLY A 326 19.60 -13.58 -6.79
C GLY A 326 20.94 -12.86 -6.84
N ARG A 327 21.52 -12.60 -8.02
CA ARG A 327 22.75 -11.80 -8.15
C ARG A 327 22.49 -10.33 -7.77
N GLU A 328 23.50 -9.70 -7.16
CA GLU A 328 23.53 -8.27 -6.82
C GLU A 328 23.83 -7.43 -8.06
N GLU A 329 22.86 -7.36 -8.97
CA GLU A 329 22.95 -6.56 -10.19
C GLU A 329 21.72 -5.66 -10.35
N ASN A 330 21.91 -4.49 -10.96
CA ASN A 330 20.83 -3.53 -11.17
C ASN A 330 19.97 -3.95 -12.37
N ILE A 331 19.01 -4.84 -12.13
CA ILE A 331 18.15 -5.41 -13.17
C ILE A 331 17.30 -4.39 -13.95
N TRP A 332 17.25 -3.14 -13.51
CA TRP A 332 16.65 -2.08 -14.33
C TRP A 332 17.40 -1.91 -15.65
N GLU A 333 18.73 -1.91 -15.60
CA GLU A 333 19.57 -1.64 -16.77
C GLU A 333 19.61 -2.80 -17.78
N ASP A 334 19.20 -4.00 -17.36
CA ASP A 334 19.01 -5.17 -18.24
C ASP A 334 17.89 -4.95 -19.26
N PHE A 335 16.90 -4.10 -18.95
CA PHE A 335 15.76 -3.82 -19.83
C PHE A 335 15.69 -2.35 -20.31
N PHE A 336 16.19 -1.41 -19.51
CA PHE A 336 15.95 0.02 -19.68
C PHE A 336 17.23 0.85 -19.62
N GLU A 337 17.21 2.02 -20.25
CA GLU A 337 18.22 3.04 -20.02
C GLU A 337 18.09 3.61 -18.59
N PRO A 338 19.20 4.06 -17.97
CA PRO A 338 19.15 4.84 -16.74
C PRO A 338 18.26 6.09 -16.88
N LEU A 339 17.69 6.55 -15.77
CA LEU A 339 16.78 7.70 -15.80
C LEU A 339 17.49 9.02 -16.13
N ASN A 340 18.79 9.11 -15.84
CA ASN A 340 19.67 10.25 -16.04
C ASN A 340 21.13 9.78 -16.11
N GLU A 341 22.08 10.70 -16.14
CA GLU A 341 23.50 10.39 -16.22
C GLU A 341 24.10 9.76 -14.95
N TYR A 342 23.40 9.83 -13.81
CA TYR A 342 23.97 9.42 -12.52
C TYR A 342 23.84 7.93 -12.23
N ARG A 343 24.88 7.36 -11.62
CA ARG A 343 24.97 5.92 -11.30
C ARG A 343 24.71 5.63 -9.82
N PRO A 344 24.12 4.48 -9.48
CA PRO A 344 23.91 4.08 -8.08
C PRO A 344 25.15 4.19 -7.20
N GLU A 345 26.31 3.74 -7.69
CA GLU A 345 27.54 3.66 -6.92
C GLU A 345 28.12 5.03 -6.54
N GLU A 346 27.92 6.04 -7.40
CA GLU A 346 28.31 7.42 -7.09
C GLU A 346 27.26 8.15 -6.24
N VAL A 347 25.98 7.83 -6.42
CA VAL A 347 24.90 8.37 -5.57
C VAL A 347 25.08 7.90 -4.13
N LEU A 348 25.46 6.63 -3.92
CA LEU A 348 25.83 6.08 -2.62
C LEU A 348 27.14 6.64 -2.02
N GLN A 349 27.75 7.65 -2.65
CA GLN A 349 28.85 8.45 -2.09
C GLN A 349 28.50 9.94 -2.01
N SER A 350 27.23 10.29 -2.25
CA SER A 350 26.76 11.67 -2.29
C SER A 350 26.25 12.17 -0.93
N ARG A 351 26.24 13.50 -0.76
CA ARG A 351 25.91 14.15 0.52
C ARG A 351 24.41 14.10 0.86
N HIS A 352 23.54 14.16 -0.14
CA HIS A 352 22.10 14.28 0.06
C HIS A 352 21.37 13.18 -0.72
N VAL A 353 21.07 12.06 -0.03
CA VAL A 353 20.39 10.92 -0.64
C VAL A 353 19.13 10.59 0.15
N LEU A 354 17.97 10.83 -0.45
CA LEU A 354 16.69 10.33 0.03
C LEU A 354 16.55 8.86 -0.38
N LEU A 355 16.71 7.95 0.59
CA LEU A 355 16.62 6.52 0.35
C LEU A 355 15.16 6.06 0.33
N CYS A 356 14.73 5.52 -0.80
CA CYS A 356 13.41 4.93 -1.01
C CYS A 356 13.58 3.41 -1.12
N SER A 357 13.80 2.75 0.02
CA SER A 357 14.03 1.30 0.12
C SER A 357 13.01 0.57 1.00
N ASP A 358 12.00 1.28 1.49
CA ASP A 358 11.10 0.82 2.54
C ASP A 358 9.68 0.61 1.98
N LYS A 359 9.04 -0.48 2.42
CA LYS A 359 7.64 -0.76 2.14
C LYS A 359 6.70 0.30 2.70
N MET A 360 7.12 1.17 3.61
CA MET A 360 6.36 2.35 4.03
C MET A 360 6.07 3.33 2.89
N ASP A 361 6.92 3.39 1.87
CA ASP A 361 6.69 4.31 0.75
C ASP A 361 5.42 3.91 -0.03
N ALA A 362 4.91 2.71 0.21
CA ALA A 362 3.66 2.18 -0.29
C ALA A 362 2.43 2.86 0.38
N PHE A 363 2.57 3.33 1.62
CA PHE A 363 1.54 4.06 2.37
C PHE A 363 1.59 5.58 2.19
N ASN A 364 2.66 6.10 1.59
CA ASN A 364 2.81 7.54 1.42
C ASN A 364 1.73 8.12 0.48
N PRO A 365 0.87 9.04 0.97
CA PRO A 365 -0.16 9.72 0.19
C PRO A 365 0.32 10.30 -1.14
N TYR A 366 1.51 10.88 -1.18
CA TYR A 366 2.03 11.50 -2.38
C TYR A 366 2.26 10.47 -3.49
N MET A 367 2.67 9.26 -3.10
CA MET A 367 2.85 8.12 -4.02
C MET A 367 1.50 7.59 -4.49
N MET A 368 0.54 7.42 -3.58
CA MET A 368 -0.81 6.93 -3.91
C MET A 368 -1.59 7.92 -4.78
N GLU A 369 -1.41 9.22 -4.58
CA GLU A 369 -1.96 10.27 -5.45
C GLU A 369 -1.44 10.13 -6.88
N GLN A 370 -0.16 9.79 -7.05
CA GLN A 370 0.40 9.57 -8.39
C GLN A 370 -0.06 8.26 -8.98
N TYR A 371 -0.16 7.21 -8.15
CA TYR A 371 -0.61 5.89 -8.57
C TYR A 371 -1.97 5.93 -9.28
N HIS A 372 -2.87 6.81 -8.85
CA HIS A 372 -4.19 6.98 -9.47
C HIS A 372 -4.29 8.16 -10.45
N ASN A 373 -3.20 8.90 -10.70
CA ASN A 373 -3.18 10.00 -11.67
C ASN A 373 -2.62 9.53 -13.01
N SER A 374 -3.47 8.85 -13.81
CA SER A 374 -3.07 8.29 -15.11
C SER A 374 -2.46 9.32 -16.05
N GLY A 375 -2.96 10.57 -16.06
CA GLY A 375 -2.42 11.63 -16.91
C GLY A 375 -0.97 12.00 -16.57
N HIS A 376 -0.67 12.16 -15.27
CA HIS A 376 0.70 12.41 -14.85
C HIS A 376 1.59 11.18 -15.04
N MET A 377 1.09 9.98 -14.73
CA MET A 377 1.85 8.74 -14.91
C MET A 377 2.23 8.49 -16.38
N ARG A 378 1.33 8.74 -17.33
CA ARG A 378 1.65 8.71 -18.78
C ARG A 378 2.80 9.66 -19.14
N THR A 379 2.83 10.84 -18.55
CA THR A 379 3.91 11.83 -18.76
C THR A 379 5.24 11.33 -18.19
N ILE A 380 5.22 10.76 -16.99
CA ILE A 380 6.39 10.20 -16.30
C ILE A 380 6.96 9.00 -17.07
N TYR A 381 6.11 8.08 -17.51
CA TYR A 381 6.52 6.92 -18.31
C TYR A 381 7.16 7.38 -19.63
N LYS A 382 6.55 8.33 -20.35
CA LYS A 382 7.12 8.90 -21.57
C LYS A 382 8.50 9.54 -21.35
N LYS A 383 8.73 10.15 -20.19
CA LYS A 383 9.98 10.82 -19.84
C LYS A 383 11.08 9.83 -19.45
N TYR A 384 10.76 8.83 -18.63
CA TYR A 384 11.75 8.00 -17.95
C TYR A 384 11.84 6.56 -18.43
N LEU A 385 10.74 5.96 -18.86
CA LEU A 385 10.72 4.55 -19.26
C LEU A 385 11.24 4.41 -20.69
N ARG A 386 12.56 4.27 -20.82
CA ARG A 386 13.25 4.13 -22.11
C ARG A 386 13.87 2.75 -22.20
N LEU A 387 13.49 1.97 -23.21
CA LEU A 387 14.11 0.67 -23.48
C LEU A 387 15.61 0.84 -23.77
N ASN A 388 16.44 -0.11 -23.32
CA ASN A 388 17.82 -0.18 -23.78
C ASN A 388 17.91 -0.71 -25.23
N GLU A 389 19.10 -0.70 -25.82
CA GLU A 389 19.30 -1.08 -27.23
C GLU A 389 19.01 -2.57 -27.49
N GLU A 390 19.32 -3.45 -26.55
CA GLU A 390 19.04 -4.88 -26.67
C GLU A 390 17.53 -5.15 -26.71
N MET A 391 16.78 -4.55 -25.78
CA MET A 391 15.34 -4.71 -25.69
C MET A 391 14.62 -4.07 -26.90
N LYS A 392 15.11 -2.93 -27.42
CA LYS A 392 14.64 -2.36 -28.70
C LYS A 392 14.87 -3.33 -29.86
N ALA A 393 16.08 -3.88 -29.99
CA ALA A 393 16.43 -4.82 -31.05
C ALA A 393 15.58 -6.11 -31.00
N TYR A 394 15.16 -6.54 -29.80
CA TYR A 394 14.25 -7.66 -29.61
C TYR A 394 12.80 -7.32 -30.00
N ILE A 395 12.27 -6.17 -29.59
CA ILE A 395 10.87 -5.79 -29.82
C ILE A 395 10.59 -5.38 -31.27
N ASP A 396 11.50 -4.62 -31.90
CA ASP A 396 11.22 -3.99 -33.20
C ASP A 396 10.83 -4.96 -34.33
N PRO A 397 11.48 -6.13 -34.50
CA PRO A 397 11.05 -7.13 -35.48
C PRO A 397 9.65 -7.68 -35.18
N ILE A 398 9.33 -7.87 -33.89
CA ILE A 398 8.02 -8.38 -33.45
C ILE A 398 6.95 -7.31 -33.73
N ARG A 399 7.21 -6.04 -33.36
CA ARG A 399 6.29 -4.92 -33.64
C ARG A 399 5.93 -4.87 -35.13
N LYS A 400 6.92 -4.95 -36.02
CA LYS A 400 6.69 -4.94 -37.49
C LYS A 400 5.84 -6.11 -37.97
N ARG A 401 6.00 -7.29 -37.36
CA ARG A 401 5.19 -8.47 -37.68
C ARG A 401 3.73 -8.31 -37.26
N PHE A 402 3.46 -7.73 -36.09
CA PHE A 402 2.12 -7.64 -35.52
C PHE A 402 1.33 -6.41 -36.01
N PHE A 403 2.02 -5.31 -36.33
CA PHE A 403 1.41 -4.00 -36.67
C PHE A 403 1.88 -3.47 -38.03
N GLY A 404 2.31 -4.35 -38.94
CA GLY A 404 2.78 -3.95 -40.27
C GLY A 404 1.68 -3.42 -41.19
N ASN A 405 0.41 -3.61 -40.84
CA ASN A 405 -0.76 -3.10 -41.56
C ASN A 405 -1.45 -2.00 -40.74
N SER A 406 -1.35 -0.74 -41.18
CA SER A 406 -1.89 0.42 -40.46
C SER A 406 -3.41 0.50 -40.43
N GLU A 407 -4.11 -0.23 -41.31
CA GLU A 407 -5.58 -0.29 -41.35
C GLU A 407 -6.15 -1.33 -40.38
N GLU A 408 -5.29 -2.09 -39.70
CA GLU A 408 -5.71 -3.15 -38.79
C GLU A 408 -5.95 -2.60 -37.39
N HIS A 409 -7.22 -2.59 -36.94
CA HIS A 409 -7.56 -2.27 -35.55
C HIS A 409 -7.38 -3.52 -34.69
N VAL A 410 -6.34 -3.50 -33.85
CA VAL A 410 -5.98 -4.64 -32.98
C VAL A 410 -6.47 -4.38 -31.57
N LEU A 411 -7.24 -5.31 -31.01
CA LEU A 411 -7.61 -5.31 -29.60
C LEU A 411 -6.51 -5.98 -28.76
N GLY A 412 -5.85 -5.23 -27.88
CA GLY A 412 -4.97 -5.79 -26.85
C GLY A 412 -5.80 -6.47 -25.77
N VAL A 413 -5.56 -7.75 -25.51
CA VAL A 413 -6.30 -8.55 -24.51
C VAL A 413 -5.34 -9.05 -23.45
N VAL A 414 -5.51 -8.57 -22.22
CA VAL A 414 -4.80 -9.06 -21.04
C VAL A 414 -5.69 -10.07 -20.31
N ALA A 415 -5.23 -11.30 -20.13
CA ALA A 415 -5.97 -12.34 -19.43
C ALA A 415 -5.09 -12.93 -18.32
N ARG A 416 -5.27 -12.44 -17.09
CA ARG A 416 -4.57 -12.93 -15.89
C ARG A 416 -5.21 -14.22 -15.39
N GLY A 417 -4.36 -15.21 -15.10
CA GLY A 417 -4.76 -16.52 -14.58
C GLY A 417 -3.95 -16.89 -13.34
N THR A 418 -3.48 -18.14 -13.27
CA THR A 418 -2.45 -18.60 -12.31
C THR A 418 -2.60 -18.05 -10.88
N ASP A 419 -1.63 -17.29 -10.38
CA ASP A 419 -1.58 -16.75 -9.03
C ASP A 419 -2.68 -15.73 -8.72
N TYR A 420 -3.26 -15.08 -9.74
CA TYR A 420 -4.42 -14.20 -9.55
C TYR A 420 -5.73 -14.99 -9.27
N ARG A 421 -5.84 -16.24 -9.74
CA ARG A 421 -7.01 -17.09 -9.45
C ARG A 421 -7.02 -17.66 -8.04
N TYR A 422 -5.82 -17.91 -7.51
CA TYR A 422 -5.60 -18.55 -6.21
C TYR A 422 -4.97 -17.60 -5.19
N GLY A 423 -4.89 -16.32 -5.53
CA GLY A 423 -4.41 -15.25 -4.66
C GLY A 423 -5.28 -15.10 -3.42
N GLY A 424 -4.70 -14.54 -2.37
CA GLY A 424 -5.44 -14.11 -1.19
C GLY A 424 -6.35 -12.90 -1.49
N PHE A 425 -6.86 -12.28 -0.44
CA PHE A 425 -7.77 -11.12 -0.55
C PHE A 425 -7.15 -9.93 -1.31
N ASP A 426 -5.81 -9.83 -1.32
CA ASP A 426 -5.08 -8.65 -1.81
C ASP A 426 -4.88 -8.59 -3.34
N VAL A 427 -5.33 -9.59 -4.11
CA VAL A 427 -5.13 -9.64 -5.57
C VAL A 427 -6.47 -9.50 -6.31
N PRO A 428 -6.60 -8.62 -7.32
CA PRO A 428 -7.83 -8.46 -8.07
C PRO A 428 -8.27 -9.77 -8.70
N LYS A 429 -9.47 -10.23 -8.32
CA LYS A 429 -10.00 -11.49 -8.82
C LYS A 429 -10.35 -11.39 -10.31
N PRO A 430 -9.74 -12.21 -11.18
CA PRO A 430 -10.07 -12.22 -12.59
C PRO A 430 -11.52 -12.63 -12.85
N MET A 431 -12.13 -12.04 -13.89
CA MET A 431 -13.36 -12.56 -14.48
C MET A 431 -13.17 -14.01 -14.94
N GLU A 432 -14.23 -14.82 -14.86
CA GLU A 432 -14.21 -16.20 -15.35
C GLU A 432 -13.90 -16.24 -16.86
N ASP A 433 -13.07 -17.19 -17.27
CA ASP A 433 -12.47 -17.22 -18.62
C ASP A 433 -13.49 -17.22 -19.75
N THR A 434 -14.57 -18.01 -19.62
CA THR A 434 -15.59 -18.14 -20.67
C THR A 434 -16.37 -16.85 -20.82
N ALA A 435 -16.84 -16.28 -19.71
CA ALA A 435 -17.45 -14.96 -19.68
C ALA A 435 -16.52 -13.87 -20.21
N TYR A 436 -15.22 -13.96 -19.91
CA TYR A 436 -14.26 -12.98 -20.42
C TYR A 436 -14.02 -13.11 -21.93
N ILE A 437 -13.96 -14.32 -22.47
CA ILE A 437 -13.86 -14.56 -23.91
C ILE A 437 -15.09 -14.02 -24.65
N GLU A 438 -16.29 -14.25 -24.11
CA GLU A 438 -17.54 -13.70 -24.65
C GLU A 438 -17.51 -12.15 -24.65
N LEU A 439 -17.06 -11.53 -23.56
CA LEU A 439 -16.88 -10.08 -23.47
C LEU A 439 -15.85 -9.56 -24.48
N VAL A 440 -14.75 -10.28 -24.69
CA VAL A 440 -13.75 -9.92 -25.72
C VAL A 440 -14.38 -9.97 -27.11
N GLN A 441 -15.19 -10.98 -27.42
CA GLN A 441 -15.90 -11.07 -28.71
C GLN A 441 -16.85 -9.88 -28.89
N GLU A 442 -17.66 -9.58 -27.87
CA GLU A 442 -18.57 -8.43 -27.85
C GLU A 442 -17.81 -7.12 -28.11
N LYS A 443 -16.74 -6.85 -27.36
CA LYS A 443 -15.96 -5.61 -27.49
C LYS A 443 -15.18 -5.53 -28.79
N MET A 444 -14.73 -6.65 -29.37
CA MET A 444 -14.14 -6.65 -30.71
C MET A 444 -15.15 -6.19 -31.76
N GLU A 445 -16.40 -6.64 -31.68
CA GLU A 445 -17.46 -6.24 -32.61
C GLU A 445 -17.86 -4.77 -32.39
N GLU A 446 -18.06 -4.37 -31.13
CA GLU A 446 -18.44 -3.01 -30.75
C GLU A 446 -17.40 -1.97 -31.18
N TRP A 447 -16.11 -2.25 -30.96
CA TRP A 447 -15.01 -1.34 -31.25
C TRP A 447 -14.39 -1.55 -32.63
N GLY A 448 -14.97 -2.41 -33.47
CA GLY A 448 -14.51 -2.64 -34.84
C GLY A 448 -13.10 -3.24 -34.97
N CYS A 449 -12.64 -3.97 -33.95
CA CYS A 449 -11.32 -4.59 -33.96
C CYS A 449 -11.29 -5.84 -34.86
N THR A 450 -10.39 -5.86 -35.84
CA THR A 450 -10.29 -6.93 -36.84
C THR A 450 -9.44 -8.11 -36.35
N SER A 451 -8.53 -7.87 -35.40
CA SER A 451 -7.74 -8.90 -34.73
C SER A 451 -7.55 -8.59 -33.25
N LEU A 452 -7.03 -9.57 -32.50
CA LEU A 452 -6.64 -9.37 -31.10
C LEU A 452 -5.20 -9.82 -30.84
N LEU A 453 -4.56 -9.19 -29.87
CA LEU A 453 -3.28 -9.61 -29.30
C LEU A 453 -3.51 -10.11 -27.88
N LEU A 454 -3.39 -11.42 -27.66
CA LEU A 454 -3.56 -12.04 -26.35
C LEU A 454 -2.24 -12.06 -25.56
N ALA A 455 -2.27 -11.46 -24.38
CA ALA A 455 -1.26 -11.56 -23.33
C ALA A 455 -1.81 -12.41 -22.17
N THR A 456 -1.27 -13.61 -22.00
CA THR A 456 -1.58 -14.50 -20.88
C THR A 456 -0.37 -15.36 -20.52
N GLU A 457 -0.10 -15.46 -19.23
CA GLU A 457 0.87 -16.41 -18.66
C GLU A 457 0.28 -17.81 -18.43
N ASP A 458 -1.05 -17.95 -18.50
CA ASP A 458 -1.79 -19.15 -18.15
C ASP A 458 -2.06 -20.03 -19.37
N ALA A 459 -1.57 -21.27 -19.33
CA ALA A 459 -1.69 -22.22 -20.43
C ALA A 459 -3.15 -22.64 -20.70
N ASP A 460 -3.98 -22.73 -19.66
CA ASP A 460 -5.39 -23.15 -19.80
C ASP A 460 -6.22 -22.01 -20.43
N ILE A 461 -5.97 -20.76 -20.03
CA ILE A 461 -6.58 -19.58 -20.67
C ILE A 461 -6.19 -19.53 -22.15
N PHE A 462 -4.90 -19.69 -22.44
CA PHE A 462 -4.40 -19.65 -23.81
C PHE A 462 -5.13 -20.65 -24.72
N GLU A 463 -5.29 -21.90 -24.25
CA GLU A 463 -5.97 -22.93 -25.03
C GLU A 463 -7.46 -22.62 -25.23
N LYS A 464 -8.15 -22.08 -24.21
CA LYS A 464 -9.55 -21.62 -24.37
C LYS A 464 -9.68 -20.55 -25.44
N PHE A 465 -8.79 -19.55 -25.48
CA PHE A 465 -8.78 -18.55 -26.54
C PHE A 465 -8.50 -19.16 -27.92
N ARG A 466 -7.59 -20.14 -28.03
CA ARG A 466 -7.36 -20.85 -29.31
C ARG A 466 -8.60 -21.57 -29.81
N GLN A 467 -9.40 -22.14 -28.90
CA GLN A 467 -10.60 -22.91 -29.21
C GLN A 467 -11.85 -22.01 -29.42
N ALA A 468 -11.80 -20.74 -29.03
CA ALA A 468 -12.92 -19.80 -29.08
C ALA A 468 -13.30 -19.28 -30.49
N GLY A 469 -12.71 -19.85 -31.56
CA GLY A 469 -13.10 -19.52 -32.94
C GLY A 469 -12.49 -18.24 -33.52
N PHE A 470 -11.48 -17.64 -32.87
CA PHE A 470 -10.80 -16.45 -33.41
C PHE A 470 -9.92 -16.74 -34.65
N GLY A 471 -9.43 -17.97 -34.81
CA GLY A 471 -8.61 -18.37 -35.97
C GLY A 471 -7.37 -17.48 -36.15
N ASP A 472 -7.13 -17.02 -37.38
CA ASP A 472 -5.99 -16.17 -37.74
C ASP A 472 -6.04 -14.76 -37.11
N ARG A 473 -7.19 -14.37 -36.55
CA ARG A 473 -7.34 -13.10 -35.82
C ARG A 473 -6.66 -13.12 -34.45
N LEU A 474 -6.37 -14.28 -33.89
CA LEU A 474 -5.72 -14.42 -32.59
C LEU A 474 -4.20 -14.34 -32.74
N LYS A 475 -3.64 -13.18 -32.39
CA LYS A 475 -2.20 -12.96 -32.31
C LYS A 475 -1.73 -13.17 -30.87
N TYR A 476 -0.54 -13.72 -30.68
CA TYR A 476 0.09 -13.92 -29.38
C TYR A 476 1.61 -14.08 -29.54
N LEU A 477 2.36 -13.71 -28.52
CA LEU A 477 3.80 -13.97 -28.48
C LEU A 477 4.07 -15.41 -28.03
N ASP A 478 5.03 -16.07 -28.66
CA ASP A 478 5.50 -17.36 -28.17
C ASP A 478 6.30 -17.14 -26.88
N GLN A 479 5.95 -17.86 -25.82
CA GLN A 479 6.52 -17.71 -24.48
C GLN A 479 6.22 -18.95 -23.66
N GLU A 480 7.01 -19.19 -22.62
CA GLU A 480 6.66 -20.17 -21.61
C GLU A 480 5.32 -19.80 -20.95
N ARG A 481 4.45 -20.77 -20.78
CA ARG A 481 3.14 -20.62 -20.14
C ARG A 481 3.02 -21.64 -19.04
N PHE A 482 2.42 -21.22 -17.94
CA PHE A 482 2.31 -22.03 -16.74
C PHE A 482 0.95 -22.72 -16.71
N GLN A 483 0.97 -23.99 -16.32
CA GLN A 483 -0.23 -24.74 -16.00
C GLN A 483 -0.27 -25.00 -14.50
N TYR A 484 -1.34 -24.55 -13.86
CA TYR A 484 -1.48 -24.63 -12.40
C TYR A 484 -2.14 -25.97 -12.02
N THR A 485 -1.35 -27.05 -12.05
CA THR A 485 -1.86 -28.43 -11.99
C THR A 485 -2.20 -28.95 -10.59
N ASP A 486 -1.80 -28.25 -9.52
CA ASP A 486 -2.08 -28.64 -8.14
C ASP A 486 -2.83 -27.54 -7.38
N VAL A 487 -4.15 -27.68 -7.29
CA VAL A 487 -5.06 -26.80 -6.54
C VAL A 487 -4.76 -26.74 -5.03
N ASN A 488 -3.91 -27.63 -4.51
CA ASN A 488 -3.49 -27.61 -3.11
C ASN A 488 -2.28 -26.69 -2.86
N LYS A 489 -1.56 -26.24 -3.90
CA LYS A 489 -0.52 -25.20 -3.78
C LYS A 489 -1.12 -23.80 -3.88
N LYS A 490 -1.94 -23.43 -2.89
CA LYS A 490 -2.41 -22.05 -2.73
C LYS A 490 -1.21 -21.12 -2.47
N GLY A 491 -1.21 -19.95 -3.11
CA GLY A 491 -0.21 -18.89 -2.87
C GLY A 491 1.17 -19.06 -3.54
N LEU A 492 1.31 -19.93 -4.54
CA LEU A 492 2.55 -19.99 -5.34
C LEU A 492 2.50 -18.93 -6.45
N LEU A 493 3.23 -17.83 -6.24
CA LEU A 493 3.35 -16.76 -7.23
C LEU A 493 4.07 -17.27 -8.48
N VAL A 494 3.70 -16.76 -9.67
CA VAL A 494 4.37 -17.13 -10.93
C VAL A 494 5.86 -16.85 -10.87
N ALA A 495 6.27 -15.75 -10.23
CA ALA A 495 7.68 -15.43 -9.97
C ALA A 495 8.43 -16.55 -9.22
N LYS A 496 7.76 -17.30 -8.34
CA LYS A 496 8.33 -18.42 -7.57
C LYS A 496 8.29 -19.76 -8.32
N MET A 497 7.62 -19.83 -9.46
CA MET A 497 7.61 -21.01 -10.34
C MET A 497 8.80 -21.02 -11.31
N LYS A 498 9.52 -19.90 -11.43
CA LYS A 498 10.71 -19.75 -12.26
C LYS A 498 11.89 -20.54 -11.69
N LYS A 499 12.79 -20.98 -12.57
CA LYS A 499 13.92 -21.86 -12.21
C LYS A 499 15.01 -21.10 -11.47
N ALA A 500 15.86 -21.82 -10.74
CA ALA A 500 16.96 -21.22 -9.98
C ALA A 500 18.06 -20.57 -10.86
N ASP A 501 18.09 -20.91 -12.16
CA ASP A 501 18.99 -20.37 -13.18
C ASP A 501 18.31 -19.36 -14.12
N ASN A 502 17.11 -18.86 -13.76
CA ASN A 502 16.39 -17.86 -14.54
C ASN A 502 17.24 -16.60 -14.72
N ASP A 503 17.26 -16.10 -15.95
CA ASP A 503 17.98 -14.89 -16.33
C ASP A 503 17.02 -13.82 -16.87
N TYR A 504 17.44 -12.57 -16.95
CA TYR A 504 16.56 -11.47 -17.38
C TYR A 504 16.00 -11.69 -18.81
N HIS A 505 16.73 -12.45 -19.65
CA HIS A 505 16.30 -12.86 -20.98
C HIS A 505 14.95 -13.62 -20.97
N ASP A 506 14.66 -14.38 -19.91
CA ASP A 506 13.40 -15.12 -19.76
C ASP A 506 12.19 -14.19 -19.59
N GLU A 507 12.43 -12.91 -19.27
CA GLU A 507 11.40 -11.89 -19.06
C GLU A 507 11.22 -10.95 -20.25
N MET A 508 12.15 -10.97 -21.21
CA MET A 508 12.06 -10.19 -22.45
C MET A 508 10.74 -10.43 -23.20
N PRO A 509 10.19 -11.67 -23.30
CA PRO A 509 8.89 -11.89 -23.92
C PRO A 509 7.75 -11.16 -23.19
N TYR A 510 7.75 -11.17 -21.86
CA TYR A 510 6.74 -10.47 -21.06
C TYR A 510 6.83 -8.96 -21.29
N LEU A 511 8.04 -8.38 -21.21
CA LEU A 511 8.21 -6.95 -21.47
C LEU A 511 7.81 -6.57 -22.89
N ALA A 512 8.16 -7.39 -23.88
CA ALA A 512 7.75 -7.19 -25.26
C ALA A 512 6.23 -7.19 -25.41
N VAL A 513 5.51 -8.10 -24.73
CA VAL A 513 4.04 -8.12 -24.79
C VAL A 513 3.45 -6.82 -24.23
N LEU A 514 4.01 -6.23 -23.18
CA LEU A 514 3.53 -4.96 -22.63
C LEU A 514 3.66 -3.81 -23.65
N TYR A 515 4.79 -3.74 -24.35
CA TYR A 515 5.00 -2.74 -25.40
C TYR A 515 4.15 -3.00 -26.63
N LEU A 516 3.90 -4.25 -27.02
CA LEU A 516 3.01 -4.57 -28.13
C LEU A 516 1.55 -4.22 -27.79
N LEU A 517 1.09 -4.51 -26.56
CA LEU A 517 -0.22 -4.08 -26.08
C LEU A 517 -0.35 -2.55 -26.17
N ALA A 518 0.69 -1.80 -25.81
CA ALA A 518 0.71 -0.34 -25.88
C ALA A 518 0.56 0.23 -27.31
N GLU A 519 0.75 -0.57 -28.36
CA GLU A 519 0.59 -0.20 -29.77
C GLU A 519 -0.79 -0.61 -30.34
N CYS A 520 -1.58 -1.39 -29.59
CA CYS A 520 -2.93 -1.76 -29.99
C CYS A 520 -3.86 -0.54 -30.08
N SER A 521 -4.93 -0.64 -30.88
CA SER A 521 -5.95 0.40 -31.02
C SER A 521 -6.85 0.50 -29.79
N ALA A 522 -7.13 -0.65 -29.16
CA ALA A 522 -7.92 -0.75 -27.94
C ALA A 522 -7.29 -1.72 -26.94
N LEU A 523 -7.67 -1.64 -25.67
CA LEU A 523 -7.14 -2.50 -24.60
C LEU A 523 -8.26 -3.03 -23.68
N ILE A 524 -8.24 -4.33 -23.39
CA ILE A 524 -9.15 -4.96 -22.43
C ILE A 524 -8.41 -5.87 -21.45
N SER A 525 -8.82 -5.89 -20.19
CA SER A 525 -8.28 -6.79 -19.15
C SER A 525 -9.35 -7.46 -18.30
N ASN A 526 -9.14 -8.73 -17.92
CA ASN A 526 -10.07 -9.51 -17.07
C ASN A 526 -10.01 -9.16 -15.58
N CYS A 527 -9.02 -8.37 -15.16
CA CYS A 527 -8.96 -7.64 -13.90
C CYS A 527 -7.85 -6.58 -13.95
N ARG A 528 -7.79 -5.72 -12.93
CA ARG A 528 -6.68 -4.77 -12.81
C ARG A 528 -5.38 -5.52 -12.51
N CYS A 529 -4.33 -5.24 -13.27
CA CYS A 529 -3.01 -5.82 -13.06
C CYS A 529 -1.91 -4.93 -13.67
N GLY A 530 -0.66 -5.17 -13.28
CA GLY A 530 0.47 -4.38 -13.77
C GLY A 530 0.65 -4.42 -15.30
N ALA A 531 0.23 -5.49 -15.98
CA ALA A 531 0.30 -5.56 -17.44
C ALA A 531 -0.64 -4.54 -18.11
N PHE A 532 -1.88 -4.43 -17.62
CA PHE A 532 -2.86 -3.46 -18.10
C PHE A 532 -2.38 -2.02 -17.84
N GLU A 533 -1.90 -1.72 -16.63
CA GLU A 533 -1.48 -0.38 -16.25
C GLU A 533 -0.22 0.08 -17.00
N VAL A 534 0.80 -0.79 -17.13
CA VAL A 534 2.01 -0.44 -17.88
C VAL A 534 1.70 -0.23 -19.35
N ALA A 535 0.87 -1.07 -19.96
CA ALA A 535 0.45 -0.88 -21.35
C ALA A 535 -0.29 0.46 -21.55
N ASP A 536 -1.23 0.81 -20.67
CA ASP A 536 -1.92 2.11 -20.68
C ASP A 536 -0.98 3.30 -20.54
N PHE A 537 -0.03 3.23 -19.59
CA PHE A 537 0.89 4.34 -19.36
C PHE A 537 1.91 4.51 -20.49
N VAL A 538 2.39 3.43 -21.10
CA VAL A 538 3.25 3.46 -22.30
C VAL A 538 2.49 3.93 -23.54
N ASN A 539 1.23 3.49 -23.70
CA ASN A 539 0.35 3.95 -24.76
C ASN A 539 0.10 5.46 -24.67
N GLY A 540 0.16 6.05 -23.48
CA GLY A 540 0.16 7.50 -23.32
C GLY A 540 -1.18 8.16 -23.69
N GLY A 541 -2.29 7.42 -23.57
CA GLY A 541 -3.65 7.91 -23.87
C GLY A 541 -4.00 7.95 -25.36
N ARG A 542 -3.43 7.04 -26.16
CA ARG A 542 -3.72 6.88 -27.60
C ARG A 542 -4.75 5.79 -27.91
N TYR A 543 -5.14 4.96 -26.95
CA TYR A 543 -6.20 3.97 -27.16
C TYR A 543 -7.52 4.64 -27.55
N GLU A 544 -8.20 4.07 -28.55
CA GLU A 544 -9.55 4.45 -28.95
C GLU A 544 -10.56 4.04 -27.88
N HIS A 545 -10.38 2.84 -27.32
CA HIS A 545 -11.21 2.27 -26.28
C HIS A 545 -10.36 1.50 -25.27
N ARG A 546 -10.75 1.55 -23.99
CA ARG A 546 -10.12 0.72 -22.95
C ARG A 546 -11.11 0.28 -21.89
N TYR A 547 -10.99 -0.97 -21.45
CA TYR A 547 -11.88 -1.57 -20.46
C TYR A 547 -11.11 -2.46 -19.47
N CYS A 548 -11.44 -2.32 -18.19
CA CYS A 548 -10.92 -3.20 -17.14
C CYS A 548 -12.08 -3.80 -16.35
N CYS A 549 -12.17 -5.14 -16.31
CA CYS A 549 -13.19 -5.81 -15.51
C CYS A 549 -13.09 -5.38 -14.03
N GLY A 550 -14.22 -5.00 -13.44
CA GLY A 550 -14.32 -4.42 -12.10
C GLY A 550 -14.30 -2.89 -12.07
N GLU A 551 -13.85 -2.23 -13.13
CA GLU A 551 -13.82 -0.76 -13.24
C GLU A 551 -14.73 -0.23 -14.36
N GLY A 552 -14.98 -1.02 -15.40
CA GLY A 552 -15.79 -0.63 -16.56
C GLY A 552 -14.95 -0.03 -17.69
N GLU A 553 -15.58 0.75 -18.56
CA GLU A 553 -14.87 1.59 -19.54
C GLU A 553 -14.16 2.73 -18.80
N VAL A 554 -12.89 2.95 -19.12
CA VAL A 554 -12.03 3.89 -18.38
C VAL A 554 -11.66 5.05 -19.31
N GLU A 555 -11.94 6.29 -18.91
CA GLU A 555 -11.70 7.51 -19.74
C GLU A 555 -10.23 7.79 -20.06
#